data_AF-A0A5S3YKU5-F1
#
_entry.id   AF-A0A5S3YKU5-F1
#
_cell.length_a   1.000
_cell.length_b   1.000
_cell.length_c   1.000
_cell.angle_alpha   90.00
_cell.angle_beta   90.00
_cell.angle_gamma   90.00
#
_symmetry.space_group_name_H-M   'P 1'
#
loop_
_entity.id
_entity.type
_entity.pdbx_description
1 polymer ?
#
loop_
_entity_poly.entity_id
_entity_poly.type
_entity_poly.pdbx_seq_one_letter_code
_entity_poly.pdbx_strand_id
1 'polypeptide(L)' 'SAEGTVNAVSDVSLTIESGEILGFLGLNGAGKTTMIKILAGLIEPDEGTIEINGSKRNSKLKVSALLEGHRNLYWGLSVM' A
#
# COMPACT_ATOMS: atom_id res chain seq x y z
N SER A 1 -20.56 22.38 10.79
CA SER A 1 -19.14 22.11 11.09
C SER A 1 -18.64 21.11 10.07
N ALA A 2 -18.08 21.59 8.96
CA ALA A 2 -17.60 20.71 7.91
C ALA A 2 -16.17 20.29 8.27
N GLU A 3 -16.00 19.12 8.86
CA GLU A 3 -14.71 18.47 8.91
C GLU A 3 -14.30 18.20 7.46
N GLY A 4 -13.28 18.91 6.98
CA GLY A 4 -12.81 18.77 5.60
C GLY A 4 -12.31 17.35 5.37
N THR A 5 -12.82 16.70 4.32
CA THR A 5 -12.31 15.39 3.87
C THR A 5 -10.82 15.52 3.58
N VAL A 6 -9.99 14.82 4.37
CA VAL A 6 -8.54 14.79 4.15
C VAL A 6 -8.25 13.65 3.17
N ASN A 7 -7.76 13.99 1.99
CA ASN A 7 -7.34 12.98 1.03
C ASN A 7 -6.04 12.32 1.51
N ALA A 8 -6.11 11.02 1.81
CA ALA A 8 -4.93 10.26 2.22
C ALA A 8 -3.91 10.11 1.08
N VAL A 9 -4.40 9.98 -0.15
CA VAL A 9 -3.60 9.88 -1.38
C VAL A 9 -4.28 10.77 -2.42
N SER A 10 -3.51 11.48 -3.24
CA SER A 10 -4.06 12.36 -4.27
C SER A 10 -3.14 12.38 -5.48
N ASP A 11 -3.72 12.13 -6.66
CA ASP A 11 -3.10 12.28 -7.98
C ASP A 11 -1.68 11.69 -8.09
N VAL A 12 -1.56 10.38 -7.80
CA VAL A 12 -0.29 9.67 -7.89
C VAL A 12 -0.24 8.86 -9.18
N SER A 13 0.76 9.12 -10.01
CA SER A 13 1.11 8.32 -11.18
C SER A 13 2.46 7.64 -10.95
N LEU A 14 2.49 6.31 -10.97
CA LEU A 14 3.70 5.53 -10.75
C LEU A 14 3.67 4.26 -11.60
N THR A 15 4.84 3.85 -12.10
CA THR A 15 5.07 2.57 -12.77
C THR A 15 6.19 1.86 -12.02
N ILE A 16 6.02 0.58 -11.70
CA ILE A 16 7.02 -0.26 -11.03
C ILE A 16 7.33 -1.42 -11.97
N GLU A 17 8.57 -1.52 -12.39
CA GLU A 17 9.04 -2.58 -13.27
C GLU A 17 9.41 -3.85 -12.47
N SER A 18 9.45 -4.98 -13.17
CA SER A 18 9.83 -6.26 -12.56
C SER A 18 11.24 -6.19 -11.97
N GLY A 19 11.36 -6.48 -10.67
CA GLY A 19 12.63 -6.47 -9.94
C GLY A 19 12.95 -5.15 -9.24
N GLU A 20 12.12 -4.12 -9.40
CA GLU A 20 12.28 -2.87 -8.66
C GLU A 20 11.81 -2.97 -7.21
N ILE A 21 12.47 -2.20 -6.34
CA ILE A 21 12.09 -2.05 -4.93
C ILE A 21 11.61 -0.61 -4.74
N LEU A 22 10.32 -0.44 -4.46
CA LEU A 22 9.71 0.86 -4.16
C LEU A 22 9.60 1.06 -2.65
N GLY A 23 10.02 2.24 -2.18
CA GLY A 23 9.82 2.69 -0.80
C GLY A 23 9.10 4.03 -0.74
N PHE A 24 8.12 4.15 0.17
CA PHE A 24 7.48 5.44 0.47
C PHE A 24 8.10 6.06 1.72
N LEU A 25 8.57 7.30 1.60
CA LEU A 25 9.12 8.10 2.70
C LEU A 25 8.27 9.35 2.93
N GLY A 26 8.09 9.76 4.18
CA GLY A 26 7.29 10.94 4.52
C GLY A 26 6.82 10.93 5.97
N LEU A 27 6.22 12.03 6.40
CA LEU A 27 5.73 12.22 7.78
C LEU A 27 4.62 11.22 8.13
N ASN A 28 4.40 11.00 9.42
CA ASN A 28 3.25 10.23 9.90
C ASN A 28 1.95 10.91 9.43
N GLY A 29 1.02 10.12 8.91
CA GLY A 29 -0.22 10.63 8.33
C GLY A 29 -0.16 11.01 6.84
N ALA A 30 1.02 11.01 6.20
CA ALA A 30 1.17 11.37 4.78
C ALA A 30 0.62 10.34 3.78
N GLY A 31 -0.22 9.38 4.21
CA GLY A 31 -0.85 8.42 3.30
C GLY A 31 -0.02 7.18 2.90
N LYS A 32 1.22 7.04 3.35
CA LYS A 32 2.12 5.93 2.97
C LYS A 32 1.51 4.53 3.14
N THR A 33 0.98 4.25 4.33
CA THR A 33 0.34 2.97 4.63
C THR A 33 -0.93 2.76 3.78
N THR A 34 -1.70 3.82 3.56
CA THR A 34 -2.87 3.79 2.67
C THR A 34 -2.43 3.42 1.25
N MET A 35 -1.35 4.03 0.74
CA MET A 35 -0.82 3.69 -0.58
C MET A 35 -0.36 2.23 -0.68
N ILE A 36 0.35 1.74 0.34
CA ILE A 36 0.80 0.34 0.36
C ILE A 36 -0.41 -0.62 0.38
N LYS A 37 -1.45 -0.32 1.17
CA LYS A 37 -2.69 -1.12 1.18
C LYS A 37 -3.44 -1.08 -0.15
N ILE A 38 -3.46 0.08 -0.80
CA ILE A 38 -4.02 0.22 -2.15
C ILE A 38 -3.23 -0.66 -3.10
N LEU A 39 -1.91 -0.54 -3.20
CA LEU A 39 -1.08 -1.37 -4.08
C LEU A 39 -1.20 -2.86 -3.77
N ALA A 40 -1.33 -3.24 -2.49
CA ALA A 40 -1.50 -4.62 -2.05
C ALA A 40 -2.88 -5.23 -2.38
N GLY A 41 -3.83 -4.43 -2.84
CA GLY A 41 -5.21 -4.87 -3.09
C GLY A 41 -6.05 -5.07 -1.83
N LEU A 42 -5.64 -4.45 -0.72
CA LEU A 42 -6.37 -4.49 0.56
C LEU A 42 -7.40 -3.37 0.67
N ILE A 43 -7.18 -2.28 -0.07
CA ILE A 43 -8.08 -1.14 -0.18
C ILE A 43 -8.25 -0.84 -1.68
N GLU A 44 -9.47 -0.55 -2.11
CA GLU A 44 -9.74 -0.05 -3.47
C GLU A 44 -9.55 1.48 -3.48
N PRO A 45 -8.91 2.05 -4.51
CA PRO A 45 -8.83 3.50 -4.63
C PRO A 45 -10.21 4.08 -4.91
N ASP A 46 -10.49 5.28 -4.38
CA ASP A 46 -11.75 5.99 -4.64
C ASP A 46 -11.87 6.40 -6.13
N GLU A 47 -10.75 6.72 -6.77
CA GLU A 47 -10.64 7.10 -8.17
C GLU A 47 -9.35 6.55 -8.82
N GLY A 48 -9.33 6.49 -10.16
CA GLY A 48 -8.17 6.03 -10.93
C GLY A 48 -8.15 4.52 -11.18
N THR A 49 -7.00 4.01 -11.67
CA THR A 49 -6.85 2.61 -12.07
C THR A 49 -5.47 2.08 -11.71
N ILE A 50 -5.41 0.78 -11.38
CA ILE A 50 -4.17 0.06 -11.13
C ILE A 50 -4.10 -1.10 -12.12
N GLU A 51 -2.94 -1.29 -12.74
CA GLU A 51 -2.67 -2.39 -13.66
C GLU A 51 -1.49 -3.22 -13.14
N ILE A 52 -1.61 -4.54 -13.23
CA ILE A 52 -0.58 -5.50 -12.85
C ILE A 52 -0.33 -6.40 -14.06
N ASN A 53 0.91 -6.49 -14.52
CA ASN A 53 1.29 -7.26 -15.71
C ASN A 53 0.42 -6.94 -16.94
N GLY A 54 0.13 -5.65 -17.16
CA GLY A 54 -0.67 -5.17 -18.29
C GLY A 54 -2.18 -5.48 -18.20
N SER A 55 -2.66 -5.97 -17.06
CA SER A 55 -4.08 -6.24 -16.82
C SER A 55 -4.60 -5.36 -15.70
N LYS A 56 -5.77 -4.72 -15.89
CA LYS A 56 -6.46 -3.99 -14.81
C LYS A 56 -6.62 -4.89 -13.59
N ARG A 57 -6.19 -4.41 -12.43
CA ARG A 57 -6.31 -5.13 -11.17
C ARG A 57 -7.79 -5.33 -10.88
N ASN A 58 -8.22 -6.58 -10.81
CA ASN A 58 -9.52 -6.92 -10.26
C ASN A 58 -9.40 -7.10 -8.74
N SER A 59 -10.53 -6.97 -8.03
CA SER A 59 -10.60 -7.10 -6.56
C SER A 59 -10.19 -8.47 -6.00
N LYS A 60 -9.82 -9.44 -6.85
CA LYS A 60 -9.40 -10.80 -6.47
C LYS A 60 -7.88 -10.97 -6.44
N LEU A 61 -7.11 -10.10 -7.06
CA LEU A 61 -5.65 -10.12 -7.02
C LEU A 61 -5.16 -9.50 -5.69
N LYS A 62 -5.05 -10.34 -4.66
CA LYS A 62 -4.44 -9.97 -3.38
C LYS A 62 -2.95 -10.27 -3.43
N VAL A 63 -2.12 -9.28 -3.13
CA VAL A 63 -0.68 -9.49 -2.91
C VAL A 63 -0.49 -10.52 -1.78
N SER A 64 0.45 -11.44 -1.96
CA SER A 64 0.61 -12.64 -1.15
C SER A 64 0.99 -12.37 0.32
N ALA A 65 1.69 -11.27 0.61
CA ALA A 65 2.02 -10.87 1.97
C ALA A 65 2.18 -9.35 2.12
N LEU A 66 1.61 -8.79 3.19
CA LEU A 66 1.89 -7.44 3.67
C LEU A 66 2.29 -7.51 5.14
N LEU A 67 3.48 -6.98 5.46
CA LEU A 67 3.94 -6.84 6.84
C LEU A 67 3.68 -5.41 7.30
N GLU A 68 2.70 -5.23 8.19
CA GLU A 68 2.44 -3.96 8.86
C GLU A 68 3.08 -3.94 10.26
N GLY A 69 3.70 -2.80 10.62
CA GLY A 69 4.47 -2.64 11.85
C GLY A 69 3.66 -2.67 13.16
N HIS A 70 4.40 -2.92 14.27
CA HIS A 70 4.03 -3.34 15.63
C HIS A 70 3.90 -4.85 15.89
N ARG A 71 4.20 -5.72 14.93
CA ARG A 71 4.41 -7.16 15.20
C ARG A 71 5.88 -7.51 15.06
N ASN A 72 6.60 -7.40 16.17
CA ASN A 72 7.82 -8.14 16.40
C ASN A 72 7.49 -9.64 16.34
N LEU A 73 7.51 -10.25 15.15
CA LEU A 73 7.57 -11.72 15.05
C LEU A 73 8.88 -12.28 15.66
N TYR A 74 9.82 -11.39 16.00
CA TYR A 74 11.15 -11.72 16.51
C TYR A 74 11.31 -11.66 18.03
N TRP A 75 10.30 -11.28 18.82
CA TRP A 75 10.49 -11.25 20.28
C TRP A 75 10.32 -12.63 20.95
N GLY A 76 9.78 -13.63 20.23
CA GLY A 76 9.58 -14.99 20.73
C GLY A 76 10.40 -16.08 20.05
N LEU A 77 11.13 -15.76 18.97
CA LEU A 77 12.05 -16.69 18.32
C LEU A 77 13.44 -16.51 18.95
N SER A 78 13.61 -17.04 20.15
CA SER A 78 14.97 -17.38 20.59
C SER A 78 15.43 -18.54 19.73
N VAL A 79 16.56 -18.38 19.05
CA VAL A 79 17.27 -19.51 18.44
C VAL A 79 17.72 -20.38 19.62
N MET A 80 17.16 -21.58 19.75
CA MET A 80 17.74 -22.66 20.56
C MET A 80 18.80 -23.38 19.75
#